data_AF-A0A7W1KPC0-F1
#
_entry.id   AF-A0A7W1KPC0-F1
#
_cell.length_a   1.000
_cell.length_b   1.000
_cell.length_c   1.000
_cell.angle_alpha   90.00
_cell.angle_beta   90.00
_cell.angle_gamma   90.00
#
_symmetry.space_group_name_H-M   'P 1'
#
loop_
_entity.id
_entity.type
_entity.pdbx_description
1 polymer ?
#
loop_
_entity_poly.entity_id
_entity_poly.type
_entity_poly.pdbx_seq_one_letter_code
_entity_poly.pdbx_strand_id
1 'polypeptide(L)'
;MSQGDGLPCGGYFDDRKKQLVVAYKSAAWLETLAHEYCHMVQWKNGHEFWRNTGRRDDIFFDWIAGRKNPGVAETNRASTQQLEVELDCEKATVRTILAWKLKIDIPVYIRSANCYVLWYTFLKYYGVWYDESPEDCAAIHKLMPKTFQRREWYDSIPREYLRLIWEHCVTSRAKYKRAAKNLLRHF
;
A
#
# COMPACT_ATOMS: atom_id res chain seq x y z
N MET A 1 20.38 -1.54 2.63
CA MET A 1 19.23 -2.37 3.04
C MET A 1 18.01 -1.51 2.78
N SER A 2 17.21 -1.86 1.76
CA SER A 2 15.94 -1.21 1.43
C SER A 2 14.83 -2.22 1.68
N GLN A 3 13.70 -1.67 2.12
CA GLN A 3 12.37 -2.21 2.41
C GLN A 3 12.16 -3.73 2.43
N GLY A 4 11.74 -4.19 3.60
CA GLY A 4 11.53 -5.58 3.97
C GLY A 4 12.59 -6.02 4.97
N ASP A 5 12.29 -5.90 6.27
CA ASP A 5 13.12 -6.39 7.38
C ASP A 5 13.18 -7.94 7.41
N GLY A 6 13.47 -8.58 6.26
CA GLY A 6 13.40 -10.02 6.08
C GLY A 6 11.99 -10.59 5.91
N LEU A 7 10.97 -9.75 5.71
CA LEU A 7 9.61 -10.21 5.42
C LEU A 7 9.48 -10.59 3.93
N PRO A 8 8.88 -11.75 3.61
CA PRO A 8 8.57 -12.12 2.23
C PRO A 8 7.67 -11.06 1.58
N CYS A 9 8.03 -10.58 0.40
CA CYS A 9 7.18 -9.73 -0.44
C CYS A 9 7.07 -10.29 -1.86
N GLY A 10 6.01 -9.90 -2.58
CA GLY A 10 5.82 -10.30 -3.98
C GLY A 10 6.86 -9.68 -4.93
N GLY A 11 7.37 -8.50 -4.60
CA GLY A 11 8.38 -7.77 -5.35
C GLY A 11 8.80 -6.48 -4.65
N TYR A 12 9.80 -5.80 -5.21
CA TYR A 12 10.20 -4.45 -4.82
C TYR A 12 11.07 -3.79 -5.91
N PHE A 13 11.03 -2.46 -5.96
CA PHE A 13 12.05 -1.61 -6.55
C PHE A 13 12.92 -0.92 -5.48
N ASP A 14 14.22 -1.17 -5.50
CA ASP A 14 15.23 -0.52 -4.65
C ASP A 14 15.95 0.58 -5.45
N ASP A 15 15.68 1.85 -5.12
CA ASP A 15 16.32 3.03 -5.72
C ASP A 15 17.83 3.14 -5.42
N ARG A 16 18.27 2.62 -4.26
CA ARG A 16 19.65 2.68 -3.77
C ARG A 16 20.52 1.66 -4.51
N LYS A 17 20.05 0.41 -4.60
CA LYS A 17 20.76 -0.67 -5.31
C LYS A 17 20.41 -0.77 -6.79
N LYS A 18 19.38 -0.04 -7.24
CA LYS A 18 18.84 -0.08 -8.61
C LYS A 18 18.38 -1.49 -8.99
N GLN A 19 17.67 -2.14 -8.08
CA GLN A 19 17.18 -3.50 -8.25
C GLN A 19 15.66 -3.49 -8.39
N LEU A 20 15.18 -4.16 -9.43
CA LEU A 20 13.78 -4.54 -9.55
C LEU A 20 13.70 -6.05 -9.34
N VAL A 21 12.98 -6.48 -8.32
CA VAL A 21 12.89 -7.89 -7.91
C VAL A 21 11.42 -8.31 -7.87
N VAL A 22 11.13 -9.50 -8.37
CA VAL A 22 9.78 -10.08 -8.39
C VAL A 22 9.85 -11.58 -8.11
N ALA A 23 8.95 -12.07 -7.27
CA ALA A 23 8.74 -13.50 -7.04
C ALA A 23 8.01 -14.14 -8.24
N TYR A 24 8.76 -14.50 -9.28
CA TYR A 24 8.21 -14.95 -10.57
C TYR A 24 7.30 -16.20 -10.53
N LYS A 25 7.36 -17.00 -9.45
CA LYS A 25 6.48 -18.17 -9.25
C LYS A 25 5.11 -17.80 -8.69
N SER A 26 4.91 -16.57 -8.22
CA SER A 26 3.60 -16.07 -7.78
C SER A 26 2.65 -15.99 -8.97
N ALA A 27 1.37 -16.32 -8.79
CA ALA A 27 0.36 -16.13 -9.84
C ALA A 27 0.21 -14.64 -10.24
N ALA A 28 0.51 -13.72 -9.32
CA ALA A 28 0.44 -12.28 -9.52
C ALA A 28 1.76 -11.67 -10.06
N TRP A 29 2.77 -12.48 -10.42
CA TRP A 29 4.10 -11.98 -10.76
C TRP A 29 4.11 -10.88 -11.84
N LEU A 30 3.22 -10.99 -12.84
CA LEU A 30 3.17 -10.03 -13.94
C LEU A 30 2.58 -8.69 -13.49
N GLU A 31 1.59 -8.73 -12.59
CA GLU A 31 1.00 -7.55 -11.95
C GLU A 31 2.06 -6.86 -11.09
N THR A 32 2.75 -7.63 -10.25
CA THR A 32 3.85 -7.12 -9.41
C THR A 32 4.97 -6.53 -10.25
N LEU A 33 5.39 -7.18 -11.33
CA LEU A 33 6.43 -6.65 -12.23
C LEU A 33 6.01 -5.31 -12.83
N ALA A 34 4.77 -5.19 -13.28
CA ALA A 34 4.26 -3.94 -13.86
C ALA A 34 4.23 -2.81 -12.81
N HIS A 35 3.82 -3.12 -11.58
CA HIS A 35 3.82 -2.21 -10.44
C HIS A 35 5.24 -1.73 -10.09
N GLU A 36 6.18 -2.65 -9.85
CA GLU A 36 7.55 -2.30 -9.48
C GLU A 36 8.29 -1.57 -10.62
N TYR A 37 7.97 -1.90 -11.87
CA TYR A 37 8.45 -1.15 -13.03
C TYR A 37 7.96 0.30 -13.00
N CYS A 38 6.70 0.53 -12.63
CA CYS A 38 6.15 1.88 -12.52
C CYS A 38 6.81 2.68 -11.40
N HIS A 39 7.13 2.07 -10.25
CA HIS A 39 7.97 2.71 -9.23
C HIS A 39 9.37 3.06 -9.76
N MET A 40 10.01 2.16 -10.50
CA MET A 40 11.30 2.45 -11.14
C MET A 40 11.18 3.65 -12.11
N VAL A 41 10.10 3.73 -12.89
CA VAL A 41 9.85 4.86 -13.81
C VAL A 41 9.61 6.16 -13.05
N GLN A 42 8.83 6.15 -11.97
CA GLN A 42 8.65 7.32 -11.10
C GLN A 42 9.99 7.83 -10.58
N TRP A 43 10.84 6.94 -10.06
CA TRP A 43 12.19 7.26 -9.61
C TRP A 43 13.04 7.85 -10.74
N LYS A 44 13.10 7.16 -11.90
CA LYS A 44 13.89 7.57 -13.06
C LYS A 44 13.51 8.96 -13.56
N ASN A 45 12.23 9.30 -13.49
CA ASN A 45 11.69 10.59 -13.92
C ASN A 45 11.78 11.69 -12.84
N GLY A 46 12.39 11.41 -11.69
CA GLY A 46 12.59 12.40 -10.63
C GLY A 46 11.31 12.78 -9.88
N HIS A 47 10.32 11.87 -9.81
CA HIS A 47 9.12 12.07 -9.02
C HIS A 47 9.48 12.45 -7.58
N GLU A 48 8.77 13.42 -7.02
CA GLU A 48 9.23 14.13 -5.82
C GLU A 48 9.43 13.26 -4.59
N PHE A 49 8.62 12.20 -4.48
CA PHE A 49 8.70 11.18 -3.45
C PHE A 49 10.10 10.56 -3.35
N TRP A 50 10.74 10.34 -4.50
CA TRP A 50 12.03 9.66 -4.62
C TRP A 50 13.23 10.59 -4.45
N ARG A 51 13.01 11.90 -4.23
CA ARG A 51 14.12 12.85 -4.02
C ARG A 51 14.75 12.63 -2.64
N ASN A 52 16.08 12.47 -2.63
CA ASN A 52 16.90 12.11 -1.47
C ASN A 52 16.81 13.03 -0.24
N THR A 53 16.13 14.18 -0.32
CA THR A 53 16.17 15.23 0.71
C THR A 53 15.27 14.97 1.91
N GLY A 54 14.48 13.89 1.94
CA GLY A 54 13.58 13.66 3.07
C GLY A 54 13.08 12.24 3.36
N ARG A 55 13.65 11.19 2.73
CA ARG A 55 13.30 9.76 2.83
C ARG A 55 12.11 9.46 3.75
N ARG A 56 10.93 9.85 3.27
CA ARG A 56 9.69 9.81 4.03
C ARG A 56 9.18 8.37 4.17
N ASP A 57 9.61 7.52 3.24
CA ASP A 57 9.54 6.06 3.34
C ASP A 57 10.19 5.57 4.63
N ASP A 58 11.45 5.94 4.90
CA ASP A 58 12.19 5.51 6.09
C ASP A 58 11.43 5.97 7.36
N ILE A 59 10.88 7.18 7.39
CA ILE A 59 10.05 7.68 8.52
C ILE A 59 8.79 6.85 8.71
N PHE A 60 8.06 6.57 7.62
CA PHE A 60 6.83 5.80 7.65
C PHE A 60 7.08 4.38 8.15
N PHE A 61 8.05 3.68 7.56
CA PHE A 61 8.36 2.29 7.92
C PHE A 61 8.98 2.18 9.31
N ASP A 62 9.83 3.12 9.73
CA ASP A 62 10.33 3.17 11.11
C ASP A 62 9.20 3.39 12.12
N TRP A 63 8.19 4.19 11.78
CA TRP A 63 7.02 4.40 12.63
C TRP A 63 6.14 3.15 12.73
N ILE A 64 5.80 2.53 11.60
CA ILE A 64 5.01 1.29 11.55
C ILE A 64 5.70 0.15 12.29
N ALA A 65 7.02 0.03 12.16
CA ALA A 65 7.81 -0.97 12.87
C ALA A 65 7.99 -0.66 14.37
N GLY A 66 7.49 0.49 14.86
CA GLY A 66 7.67 0.94 16.24
C GLY A 66 9.10 1.34 16.59
N ARG A 67 9.98 1.51 15.60
CA ARG A 67 11.39 1.91 15.79
C ARG A 67 11.51 3.40 16.14
N LYS A 68 10.62 4.24 15.62
CA LYS A 68 10.59 5.69 15.88
C LYS A 68 9.17 6.19 16.09
N ASN A 69 9.04 7.28 16.83
CA ASN A 69 7.79 8.03 16.93
C ASN A 69 8.05 9.48 16.48
N PRO A 70 7.79 9.82 15.21
CA PRO A 70 8.10 11.15 14.66
C PRO A 70 7.05 12.21 15.07
N GLY A 71 6.05 11.84 15.87
CA GLY A 71 4.92 12.69 16.22
C GLY A 71 3.81 12.70 15.18
N VAL A 72 2.64 13.22 15.56
CA VAL A 72 1.40 13.11 14.77
C VAL A 72 1.50 13.80 13.41
N ALA A 73 2.04 15.03 13.39
CA ALA A 73 2.14 15.81 12.15
C ALA A 73 2.99 15.12 11.08
N GLU A 74 4.16 14.62 11.48
CA GLU A 74 5.08 13.96 10.56
C GLU A 74 4.61 12.57 10.16
N THR A 75 3.99 11.82 11.08
CA THR A 75 3.32 10.54 10.78
C THR A 75 2.24 10.72 9.73
N ASN A 76 1.37 11.73 9.89
CA ASN A 76 0.31 12.03 8.94
C ASN A 76 0.87 12.40 7.57
N ARG A 77 1.92 13.23 7.53
CA ARG A 77 2.57 13.64 6.29
C ARG A 77 3.18 12.44 5.56
N ALA A 78 3.97 11.62 6.27
CA ALA A 78 4.61 10.45 5.68
C ALA A 78 3.58 9.42 5.17
N SER A 79 2.52 9.18 5.93
CA SER A 79 1.44 8.27 5.52
C SER A 79 0.68 8.78 4.29
N THR A 80 0.37 10.08 4.24
CA THR A 80 -0.28 10.70 3.07
C THR A 80 0.61 10.58 1.82
N GLN A 81 1.91 10.79 1.96
CA GLN A 81 2.85 10.67 0.85
C GLN A 81 2.98 9.23 0.33
N GLN A 82 2.96 8.22 1.20
CA GLN A 82 2.88 6.82 0.76
C GLN A 82 1.62 6.55 -0.06
N LEU A 83 0.47 6.95 0.46
CA LEU A 83 -0.79 6.78 -0.27
C LEU A 83 -0.74 7.43 -1.66
N GLU A 84 -0.16 8.63 -1.75
CA GLU A 84 -0.08 9.38 -3.01
C GLU A 84 0.87 8.75 -4.03
N VAL A 85 2.07 8.32 -3.61
CA VAL A 85 3.01 7.66 -4.53
C VAL A 85 2.48 6.32 -5.03
N GLU A 86 1.79 5.57 -4.17
CA GLU A 86 1.15 4.30 -4.48
C GLU A 86 -0.03 4.52 -5.44
N LEU A 87 -0.92 5.47 -5.16
CA LEU A 87 -2.05 5.78 -6.05
C LEU A 87 -1.59 6.24 -7.45
N ASP A 88 -0.52 7.04 -7.53
CA ASP A 88 0.06 7.41 -8.83
C ASP A 88 0.69 6.19 -9.54
N CYS A 89 1.41 5.35 -8.79
CA CYS A 89 2.03 4.13 -9.31
C CYS A 89 0.97 3.18 -9.87
N GLU A 90 -0.12 2.95 -9.14
CA GLU A 90 -1.22 2.08 -9.54
C GLU A 90 -1.91 2.58 -10.83
N LYS A 91 -2.13 3.90 -10.93
CA LYS A 91 -2.66 4.52 -12.14
C LYS A 91 -1.68 4.39 -13.31
N ALA A 92 -0.37 4.55 -13.06
CA ALA A 92 0.67 4.35 -14.07
C ALA A 92 0.74 2.88 -14.52
N THR A 93 0.56 1.94 -13.59
CA THR A 93 0.58 0.52 -13.86
C THR A 93 -0.56 0.12 -14.78
N VAL A 94 -1.78 0.60 -14.53
CA VAL A 94 -2.91 0.39 -15.46
C VAL A 94 -2.62 0.96 -16.85
N ARG A 95 -2.02 2.15 -16.95
CA ARG A 95 -1.61 2.73 -18.25
C ARG A 95 -0.58 1.83 -18.95
N THR A 96 0.39 1.30 -18.22
CA THR A 96 1.42 0.38 -18.72
C THR A 96 0.81 -0.94 -19.19
N ILE A 97 -0.05 -1.57 -18.38
CA ILE A 97 -0.75 -2.81 -18.71
C ILE A 97 -1.52 -2.64 -20.03
N LEU A 98 -2.27 -1.55 -20.17
CA LEU A 98 -3.05 -1.26 -21.38
C LEU A 98 -2.14 -0.99 -22.59
N ALA A 99 -1.11 -0.17 -22.43
CA ALA A 99 -0.19 0.19 -23.51
C ALA A 99 0.58 -1.02 -24.05
N TRP A 100 0.99 -1.92 -23.15
CA TRP A 100 1.77 -3.11 -23.50
C TRP A 100 0.91 -4.36 -23.72
N LYS A 101 -0.42 -4.23 -23.58
CA LYS A 101 -1.38 -5.32 -23.75
C LYS A 101 -1.05 -6.53 -22.88
N LEU A 102 -0.62 -6.29 -21.64
CA LEU A 102 -0.32 -7.37 -20.69
C LEU A 102 -1.61 -8.13 -20.38
N LYS A 103 -1.51 -9.44 -20.17
CA LYS A 103 -2.64 -10.33 -19.91
C LYS A 103 -3.09 -10.24 -18.43
N ILE A 104 -3.54 -9.05 -18.03
CA ILE A 104 -4.03 -8.75 -16.67
C ILE A 104 -5.46 -8.23 -16.78
N ASP A 105 -6.35 -8.73 -15.93
CA ASP A 105 -7.73 -8.24 -15.85
C ASP A 105 -7.75 -6.89 -15.12
N ILE A 106 -7.95 -5.80 -15.88
CA ILE A 106 -7.91 -4.43 -15.37
C ILE A 106 -8.94 -4.19 -14.25
N PRO A 107 -10.23 -4.54 -14.39
CA PRO A 107 -11.18 -4.42 -13.29
C PRO A 107 -10.78 -5.17 -12.01
N VAL A 108 -10.19 -6.35 -12.12
CA VAL A 108 -9.70 -7.13 -10.96
C VAL A 108 -8.50 -6.44 -10.33
N TYR A 109 -7.52 -6.03 -11.14
CA TYR A 109 -6.35 -5.29 -10.70
C TYR A 109 -6.71 -4.02 -9.96
N ILE A 110 -7.60 -3.18 -10.52
CA ILE A 110 -8.00 -1.91 -9.91
C ILE A 110 -8.68 -2.14 -8.55
N ARG A 111 -9.41 -3.25 -8.37
CA ARG A 111 -10.01 -3.57 -7.05
C ARG A 111 -8.92 -3.87 -6.01
N SER A 112 -7.91 -4.66 -6.37
CA SER A 112 -6.75 -4.93 -5.51
C SER A 112 -5.98 -3.64 -5.21
N ALA A 113 -5.68 -2.84 -6.23
CA ALA A 113 -5.00 -1.56 -6.09
C ALA A 113 -5.76 -0.58 -5.18
N ASN A 114 -7.09 -0.46 -5.35
CA ASN A 114 -7.93 0.37 -4.48
C ASN A 114 -7.87 -0.08 -3.02
N CYS A 115 -7.86 -1.40 -2.80
CA CYS A 115 -7.69 -1.99 -1.48
C CYS A 115 -6.35 -1.60 -0.86
N TYR A 116 -5.26 -1.80 -1.60
CA TYR A 116 -3.90 -1.53 -1.14
C TYR A 116 -3.66 -0.03 -0.87
N VAL A 117 -4.14 0.86 -1.74
CA VAL A 117 -4.03 2.31 -1.50
C VAL A 117 -4.84 2.73 -0.27
N LEU A 118 -6.06 2.21 -0.11
CA LEU A 118 -6.91 2.53 1.05
C LEU A 118 -6.33 1.96 2.36
N TRP A 119 -5.55 0.88 2.28
CA TRP A 119 -4.82 0.35 3.42
C TRP A 119 -3.85 1.36 4.05
N TYR A 120 -3.20 2.22 3.27
CA TYR A 120 -2.35 3.29 3.83
C TYR A 120 -3.14 4.29 4.69
N THR A 121 -4.42 4.51 4.38
CA THR A 121 -5.32 5.30 5.25
C THR A 121 -5.64 4.55 6.54
N PHE A 122 -5.84 3.23 6.47
CA PHE A 122 -5.98 2.41 7.68
C PHE A 122 -4.72 2.49 8.54
N LEU A 123 -3.53 2.33 7.94
CA LEU A 123 -2.26 2.45 8.64
C LEU A 123 -2.12 3.81 9.32
N LYS A 124 -2.45 4.92 8.63
CA LYS A 124 -2.42 6.27 9.19
C LYS A 124 -3.22 6.40 10.50
N TYR A 125 -4.43 5.84 10.56
CA TYR A 125 -5.31 5.98 11.72
C TYR A 125 -5.02 4.98 12.84
N TYR A 126 -4.58 3.76 12.50
CA TYR A 126 -4.52 2.67 13.45
C TYR A 126 -3.09 2.18 13.73
N GLY A 127 -2.14 2.43 12.83
CA GLY A 127 -0.74 2.04 12.98
C GLY A 127 -0.54 0.53 13.05
N VAL A 128 -1.41 -0.24 12.40
CA VAL A 128 -1.47 -1.70 12.46
C VAL A 128 -1.21 -2.28 11.09
N TRP A 129 -0.10 -3.01 10.95
CA TRP A 129 0.11 -3.83 9.75
C TRP A 129 -0.82 -5.06 9.78
N TYR A 130 -1.24 -5.53 8.61
CA TYR A 130 -2.09 -6.70 8.50
C TYR A 130 -1.30 -7.97 8.80
N ASP A 131 -1.99 -9.00 9.29
CA ASP A 131 -1.48 -10.36 9.33
C ASP A 131 -1.75 -11.08 7.99
N GLU A 132 -2.88 -10.78 7.36
CA GLU A 132 -3.32 -11.30 6.05
C GLU A 132 -3.62 -10.15 5.09
N SER A 133 -3.14 -10.23 3.84
CA SER A 133 -3.30 -9.11 2.90
C SER A 133 -4.78 -8.82 2.60
N PRO A 134 -5.23 -7.56 2.70
CA PRO A 134 -6.60 -7.17 2.38
C PRO A 134 -7.04 -7.54 0.95
N GLU A 135 -6.11 -7.57 0.00
CA GLU A 135 -6.39 -7.88 -1.40
C GLU A 135 -6.73 -9.36 -1.64
N ASP A 136 -6.25 -10.25 -0.77
CA ASP A 136 -6.55 -11.68 -0.81
C ASP A 136 -7.92 -12.01 -0.20
N CYS A 137 -8.53 -11.06 0.52
CA CYS A 137 -9.87 -11.22 1.08
C CYS A 137 -10.93 -10.95 0.00
N ALA A 138 -11.58 -12.01 -0.50
CA ALA A 138 -12.61 -11.91 -1.53
C ALA A 138 -13.78 -10.96 -1.17
N ALA A 139 -14.15 -10.86 0.11
CA ALA A 139 -15.19 -9.96 0.57
C ALA A 139 -14.77 -8.48 0.44
N ILE A 140 -13.52 -8.17 0.81
CA ILE A 140 -12.94 -6.83 0.64
C ILE A 140 -12.79 -6.50 -0.83
N HIS A 141 -12.24 -7.43 -1.62
CA HIS A 141 -12.08 -7.25 -3.06
C HIS A 141 -13.40 -6.89 -3.73
N LYS A 142 -14.48 -7.63 -3.45
CA LYS A 142 -15.81 -7.38 -4.02
C LYS A 142 -16.40 -6.01 -3.65
N LEU A 143 -16.02 -5.45 -2.50
CA LEU A 143 -16.45 -4.12 -2.05
C LEU A 143 -15.75 -3.00 -2.83
N MET A 144 -14.54 -3.25 -3.36
CA MET A 144 -13.75 -2.20 -3.99
C MET A 144 -14.31 -1.76 -5.34
N PRO A 145 -14.24 -0.45 -5.66
CA PRO A 145 -14.63 0.06 -6.98
C PRO A 145 -13.78 -0.54 -8.10
N LYS A 146 -14.37 -0.66 -9.29
CA LYS A 146 -13.67 -1.14 -10.51
C LYS A 146 -12.88 -0.04 -11.23
N THR A 147 -12.90 1.18 -10.70
CA THR A 147 -12.20 2.35 -11.22
C THR A 147 -11.43 3.01 -10.09
N PHE A 148 -10.32 3.67 -10.42
CA PHE A 148 -9.66 4.54 -9.46
C PHE A 148 -10.59 5.70 -9.09
N GLN A 149 -10.60 6.03 -7.81
CA GLN A 149 -11.40 7.12 -7.30
C GLN A 149 -10.60 8.43 -7.32
N ARG A 150 -11.28 9.52 -7.01
CA ARG A 150 -10.60 10.80 -6.74
C ARG A 150 -9.76 10.67 -5.47
N ARG A 151 -8.72 11.49 -5.34
CA ARG A 151 -7.75 11.40 -4.23
C ARG A 151 -8.44 11.46 -2.87
N GLU A 152 -9.46 12.31 -2.74
CA GLU A 152 -10.19 12.57 -1.50
C GLU A 152 -11.01 11.35 -1.04
N TRP A 153 -11.37 10.45 -1.96
CA TRP A 153 -12.08 9.22 -1.61
C TRP A 153 -11.24 8.34 -0.68
N TYR A 154 -9.92 8.30 -0.90
CA TYR A 154 -8.99 7.51 -0.11
C TYR A 154 -8.70 8.13 1.26
N ASP A 155 -9.12 9.38 1.56
CA ASP A 155 -8.89 9.98 2.89
C ASP A 155 -9.81 9.42 3.98
N SER A 156 -10.84 8.70 3.58
CA SER A 156 -11.86 8.12 4.47
C SER A 156 -11.99 6.62 4.24
N ILE A 157 -12.17 5.87 5.32
CA ILE A 157 -12.33 4.42 5.26
C ILE A 157 -13.83 4.09 5.28
N PRO A 158 -14.38 3.42 4.24
CA PRO A 158 -15.75 2.94 4.28
C PRO A 158 -15.96 2.03 5.49
N ARG A 159 -17.07 2.20 6.22
CA ARG A 159 -17.35 1.42 7.45
C ARG A 159 -17.27 -0.09 7.21
N GLU A 160 -17.82 -0.54 6.10
CA GLU A 160 -17.81 -1.96 5.72
C GLU A 160 -16.39 -2.47 5.43
N TYR A 161 -15.55 -1.66 4.80
CA TYR A 161 -14.14 -2.00 4.59
C TYR A 161 -13.42 -2.13 5.93
N LEU A 162 -13.61 -1.16 6.83
CA LEU A 162 -13.01 -1.18 8.17
C LEU A 162 -13.42 -2.43 8.96
N ARG A 163 -14.71 -2.80 8.89
CA ARG A 163 -15.26 -4.00 9.51
C ARG A 163 -14.55 -5.26 8.99
N LEU A 164 -14.49 -5.42 7.67
CA LEU A 164 -13.88 -6.60 7.03
C LEU A 164 -12.37 -6.69 7.30
N ILE A 165 -11.65 -5.58 7.26
CA ILE A 165 -10.23 -5.51 7.66
C ILE A 165 -10.04 -6.05 9.08
N TRP A 166 -10.88 -5.60 10.01
CA TRP A 166 -10.79 -6.01 11.40
C TRP A 166 -11.16 -7.48 11.65
N GLU A 167 -12.08 -8.01 10.84
CA GLU A 167 -12.52 -9.40 10.90
C GLU A 167 -11.52 -10.37 10.28
N HIS A 168 -10.90 -10.00 9.17
CA HIS A 168 -10.14 -10.92 8.33
C HIS A 168 -8.64 -10.65 8.28
N CYS A 169 -8.20 -9.39 8.40
CA CYS A 169 -6.82 -8.99 8.13
C CYS A 169 -6.01 -8.67 9.39
N VAL A 170 -6.66 -8.42 10.53
CA VAL A 170 -6.01 -8.11 11.82
C VAL A 170 -6.40 -9.17 12.86
N THR A 171 -5.78 -10.35 12.75
CA THR A 171 -6.12 -11.52 13.57
C THR A 171 -5.38 -11.50 14.91
N SER A 172 -4.20 -10.89 14.98
CA SER A 172 -3.38 -10.73 16.19
C SER A 172 -3.84 -9.58 17.09
N ARG A 173 -5.11 -9.54 17.46
CA ARG A 173 -5.74 -8.40 18.20
C ARG A 173 -5.04 -8.06 19.54
N ALA A 174 -4.41 -9.05 20.18
CA ALA A 174 -3.64 -8.86 21.41
C ALA A 174 -2.35 -8.02 21.22
N LYS A 175 -1.78 -8.02 20.00
CA LYS A 175 -0.61 -7.22 19.60
C LYS A 175 -0.96 -5.73 19.46
N TYR A 176 -2.24 -5.42 19.19
CA TYR A 176 -2.69 -4.09 18.82
C TYR A 176 -3.65 -3.45 19.84
N LYS A 177 -3.50 -3.74 21.15
CA LYS A 177 -4.36 -3.20 22.23
C LYS A 177 -4.58 -1.68 22.16
N ARG A 178 -3.57 -0.91 21.72
CA ARG A 178 -3.66 0.55 21.55
C ARG A 178 -4.50 0.97 20.34
N ALA A 179 -4.41 0.24 19.22
CA ALA A 179 -5.22 0.47 18.03
C ALA A 179 -6.67 0.01 18.24
N ALA A 180 -6.87 -1.12 18.92
CA ALA A 180 -8.20 -1.65 19.27
C ALA A 180 -9.06 -0.61 20.02
N LYS A 181 -8.45 0.19 20.91
CA LYS A 181 -9.15 1.26 21.66
C LYS A 181 -9.60 2.42 20.77
N ASN A 182 -8.92 2.68 19.65
CA ASN A 182 -9.32 3.70 18.66
C ASN A 182 -10.33 3.15 17.64
N LEU A 183 -10.19 1.86 17.25
CA LEU A 183 -11.14 1.15 16.40
C LEU A 183 -12.53 1.05 17.04
N LEU A 184 -12.61 0.74 18.34
CA LEU A 184 -13.87 0.67 19.09
C LEU A 184 -14.62 2.00 19.21
N ARG A 185 -14.03 3.14 18.81
CA ARG A 185 -14.71 4.44 18.76
C ARG A 185 -15.41 4.72 17.42
N HIS A 186 -15.15 3.90 16.41
CA HIS A 186 -15.74 3.99 15.07
C HIS A 186 -16.89 2.99 14.85
N PHE A 187 -17.09 2.09 15.82
CA PHE A 187 -18.25 1.21 15.98
C PHE A 187 -19.09 1.71 17.14
#